data_AF-A0A4R2RGN6-F1
#
_entry.id   AF-A0A4R2RGN6-F1
#
_cell.length_a   1.000
_cell.length_b   1.000
_cell.length_c   1.000
_cell.angle_alpha   90.00
_cell.angle_beta   90.00
_cell.angle_gamma   90.00
#
_symmetry.space_group_name_H-M   'P 1'
#
loop_
_entity.id
_entity.type
_entity.pdbx_description
1 polymer ?
#
loop_
_entity_poly.entity_id
_entity_poly.type
_entity_poly.pdbx_seq_one_letter_code
_entity_poly.pdbx_strand_id
1 'polypeptide(L)'
;MLDLSIAPTGARLRRGAVRPPDQALCEGTIVLTLDGALPVEFLSVGDRIITRAGARILRDIRRDDAQGTAGYHLGFDRSEVIYADGKQITIAPLP
;
A
#
# COMPACT_ATOMS: atom_id res chain seq x y z
N MET A 1 4.99 18.54 24.34
CA MET A 1 3.94 18.96 23.37
C MET A 1 4.36 18.37 22.04
N LEU A 2 3.71 17.28 21.61
CA LEU A 2 4.13 16.51 20.42
C LEU A 2 3.79 17.29 19.15
N ASP A 3 4.77 17.42 18.26
CA ASP A 3 4.68 18.11 16.97
C ASP A 3 3.82 17.28 16.00
N LEU A 4 2.61 17.74 15.73
CA LEU A 4 1.71 17.20 14.71
C LEU A 4 2.18 17.71 13.35
N SER A 5 3.12 17.00 12.72
CA SER A 5 3.46 17.25 11.32
C SER A 5 2.31 16.80 10.40
N ILE A 6 1.44 17.76 10.08
CA ILE A 6 0.41 17.65 9.06
C ILE A 6 1.09 17.87 7.71
N ALA A 7 1.27 16.81 6.92
CA ALA A 7 1.64 16.95 5.51
C ALA A 7 0.46 17.57 4.72
N PRO A 8 0.72 18.54 3.82
CA PRO A 8 -0.32 19.40 3.26
C PRO A 8 -1.17 18.72 2.18
N THR A 9 -2.41 19.19 2.12
CA THR A 9 -3.45 18.98 1.11
C THR A 9 -2.98 19.30 -0.31
N GLY A 10 -3.24 18.40 -1.27
CA GLY A 10 -3.36 18.74 -2.69
C GLY A 10 -2.05 18.95 -3.47
N ALA A 11 -1.19 17.94 -3.57
CA ALA A 11 -0.07 17.98 -4.51
C ALA A 11 -0.55 17.65 -5.94
N ARG A 12 -0.80 18.69 -6.74
CA ARG A 12 -0.85 18.60 -8.20
C ARG A 12 0.48 17.97 -8.67
N LEU A 13 0.44 16.74 -9.18
CA LEU A 13 1.62 16.05 -9.69
C LEU A 13 2.26 16.91 -10.78
N ARG A 14 3.44 17.46 -10.50
CA ARG A 14 4.23 18.17 -11.50
C ARG A 14 4.72 17.13 -12.52
N ARG A 15 4.52 17.44 -13.80
CA ARG A 15 5.03 16.65 -14.93
C ARG A 15 6.54 16.48 -14.73
N GLY A 16 6.98 15.28 -14.36
CA GLY A 16 8.37 14.97 -13.97
C GLY A 16 8.58 14.36 -12.58
N ALA A 17 7.53 14.08 -11.79
CA ALA A 17 7.69 13.31 -10.55
C ALA A 17 8.15 11.88 -10.88
N VAL A 18 9.37 11.53 -10.48
CA VAL A 18 9.85 10.14 -10.43
C VAL A 18 8.81 9.35 -9.64
N ARG A 19 8.17 8.37 -10.29
CA ARG A 19 7.28 7.43 -9.61
C ARG A 19 8.10 6.83 -8.46
N PRO A 20 7.72 7.00 -7.18
CA PRO A 20 8.39 6.25 -6.13
C PRO A 20 8.29 4.77 -6.54
N PRO A 21 9.38 4.01 -6.49
CA PRO A 21 9.37 2.61 -6.91
C PRO A 21 8.17 1.92 -6.25
N ASP A 22 7.43 1.12 -7.01
CA ASP A 22 6.29 0.36 -6.47
C ASP A 22 6.79 -0.39 -5.24
N GLN A 23 6.36 0.05 -4.06
CA GLN A 23 6.94 -0.45 -2.82
C GLN A 23 6.39 -1.85 -2.59
N ALA A 24 7.23 -2.86 -2.78
CA ALA A 24 6.93 -4.22 -2.38
C ALA A 24 6.85 -4.30 -0.85
N LEU A 25 5.85 -5.01 -0.34
CA LEU A 25 5.75 -5.41 1.06
C LEU A 25 6.47 -6.74 1.23
N CYS A 26 7.30 -6.88 2.27
CA CYS A 26 7.95 -8.15 2.55
C CYS A 26 6.92 -9.20 2.95
N GLU A 27 7.18 -10.47 2.64
CA GLU A 27 6.45 -11.60 3.22
C GLU A 27 6.38 -11.47 4.76
N GLY A 28 5.21 -11.73 5.33
CA GLY A 28 4.90 -11.55 6.73
C GLY A 28 4.46 -10.13 7.13
N THR A 29 4.57 -9.12 6.26
CA THR A 29 4.04 -7.77 6.55
C THR A 29 2.54 -7.84 6.82
N ILE A 30 2.12 -7.35 7.98
CA ILE A 30 0.73 -7.41 8.44
C ILE A 30 -0.05 -6.22 7.87
N VAL A 31 -1.04 -6.48 7.03
CA VAL A 31 -1.92 -5.49 6.39
C VAL A 31 -3.28 -5.48 7.08
N LEU A 32 -3.81 -4.28 7.36
CA LEU A 32 -5.17 -4.16 7.89
C LEU A 32 -6.22 -4.34 6.78
N THR A 33 -7.12 -5.30 6.99
CA THR A 33 -8.25 -5.60 6.09
C THR A 33 -9.57 -5.58 6.86
N LEU A 34 -10.70 -5.64 6.16
CA LEU A 34 -12.00 -5.80 6.82
C LEU A 34 -12.22 -7.18 7.44
N ASP A 35 -11.43 -8.18 7.06
CA ASP A 35 -11.47 -9.54 7.64
C ASP A 35 -10.43 -9.72 8.77
N GLY A 36 -9.76 -8.64 9.17
CA GLY A 36 -8.75 -8.60 10.22
C GLY A 36 -7.37 -8.19 9.72
N ALA A 37 -6.38 -8.26 10.61
CA ALA A 37 -4.99 -8.01 10.28
C ALA A 37 -4.38 -9.30 9.69
N LEU A 38 -4.01 -9.27 8.42
CA LEU A 38 -3.55 -10.45 7.68
C LEU A 38 -2.12 -10.25 7.15
N PRO A 39 -1.26 -11.29 7.14
CA PRO A 39 -0.02 -11.28 6.37
C PRO A 39 -0.28 -11.02 4.88
N VAL A 40 0.60 -10.27 4.23
CA VAL A 40 0.44 -9.86 2.84
C VAL A 40 0.31 -11.05 1.88
N GLU A 41 1.00 -12.16 2.16
CA GLU A 41 0.96 -13.40 1.38
C GLU A 41 -0.39 -14.13 1.41
N PHE A 42 -1.29 -13.75 2.33
CA PHE A 42 -2.64 -14.30 2.41
C PHE A 42 -3.69 -13.44 1.71
N LEU A 43 -3.31 -12.26 1.21
CA LEU A 43 -4.22 -11.38 0.48
C LEU A 43 -4.51 -11.92 -0.92
N SER A 44 -5.73 -11.69 -1.37
CA SER A 44 -6.22 -12.03 -2.70
C SER A 44 -6.90 -10.83 -3.37
N VAL A 45 -6.90 -10.82 -4.70
CA VAL A 45 -7.72 -9.87 -5.47
C VAL A 45 -9.18 -9.98 -5.04
N GLY A 46 -9.81 -8.84 -4.75
CA GLY A 46 -11.16 -8.78 -4.20
C GLY A 46 -11.22 -8.42 -2.71
N ASP A 47 -10.15 -8.67 -1.95
CA ASP A 47 -10.09 -8.35 -0.53
C ASP A 47 -10.24 -6.85 -0.27
N ARG A 48 -10.86 -6.51 0.86
CA ARG A 48 -11.08 -5.12 1.25
C ARG A 48 -9.99 -4.66 2.22
N ILE A 49 -9.02 -3.92 1.68
CA ILE A 49 -7.90 -3.34 2.44
C ILE A 49 -8.33 -2.03 3.09
N ILE A 50 -8.00 -1.85 4.37
CA ILE A 50 -8.24 -0.60 5.09
C ILE A 50 -7.19 0.43 4.64
N THR A 51 -7.65 1.54 4.09
CA THR A 51 -6.81 2.67 3.67
C THR A 51 -7.16 3.92 4.48
N ARG A 52 -6.33 4.97 4.41
CA ARG A 52 -6.64 6.28 4.98
C ARG A 52 -7.94 6.88 4.40
N ALA A 53 -8.33 6.52 3.18
CA ALA A 53 -9.55 7.00 2.50
C ALA A 53 -10.76 6.04 2.66
N GLY A 54 -10.71 5.11 3.62
CA GLY A 54 -11.70 4.05 3.82
C GLY A 54 -11.31 2.75 3.11
N ALA A 55 -12.10 1.69 3.28
CA ALA A 55 -11.78 0.39 2.69
C ALA A 55 -11.79 0.42 1.14
N ARG A 56 -10.84 -0.28 0.52
CA ARG A 56 -10.70 -0.40 -0.94
C ARG A 56 -10.52 -1.85 -1.36
N ILE A 57 -11.09 -2.20 -2.50
CA ILE A 57 -10.91 -3.51 -3.12
C ILE A 57 -9.49 -3.58 -3.68
N LEU A 58 -8.73 -4.59 -3.28
CA LEU A 58 -7.45 -4.93 -3.89
C LEU A 58 -7.70 -5.42 -5.31
N ARG A 59 -7.06 -4.77 -6.29
CA ARG A 59 -7.28 -5.03 -7.73
C ARG A 59 -6.24 -5.95 -8.34
N ASP A 60 -5.05 -5.96 -7.78
CA ASP A 60 -3.93 -6.80 -8.22
C ASP A 60 -3.06 -7.14 -7.01
N ILE A 61 -2.43 -8.31 -7.07
CA ILE A 61 -1.35 -8.68 -6.17
C ILE A 61 -0.32 -9.49 -6.94
N ARG A 62 0.94 -9.05 -6.91
CA ARG A 62 2.05 -9.72 -7.59
C ARG A 62 3.16 -10.01 -6.61
N ARG A 63 3.58 -11.27 -6.57
CA ARG A 63 4.78 -11.69 -5.84
C ARG A 63 6.03 -11.43 -6.70
N ASP A 64 7.05 -10.87 -6.11
CA ASP A 64 8.39 -10.70 -6.69
C ASP A 64 9.41 -11.31 -5.72
N ASP A 65 10.16 -12.31 -6.17
CA ASP A 65 11.21 -12.96 -5.38
C ASP A 65 12.60 -12.35 -5.67
N ALA A 66 12.66 -11.21 -6.36
CA ALA A 66 13.89 -10.48 -6.60
C ALA A 66 14.58 -10.12 -5.27
N GLN A 67 15.91 -10.28 -5.24
CA GLN A 67 16.77 -10.04 -4.06
C GLN A 67 16.64 -11.05 -2.90
N GLY A 68 16.02 -12.22 -3.12
CA GLY A 68 16.11 -13.35 -2.18
C GLY A 68 15.21 -13.23 -0.94
N THR A 69 14.31 -12.25 -0.91
CA THR A 69 13.18 -12.16 0.02
C THR A 69 11.92 -11.95 -0.81
N ALA A 70 10.86 -12.71 -0.54
CA ALA A 70 9.61 -12.55 -1.28
C ALA A 70 8.97 -11.19 -0.95
N GLY A 71 8.75 -10.39 -1.97
CA GLY A 71 8.05 -9.12 -1.94
C GLY A 71 6.68 -9.22 -2.61
N TYR A 72 5.72 -8.40 -2.17
CA TYR A 72 4.37 -8.37 -2.68
C TYR A 72 3.99 -6.95 -3.09
N HIS A 73 3.66 -6.78 -4.37
CA HIS A 73 3.13 -5.55 -4.92
C HIS A 73 1.61 -5.57 -4.89
N LEU A 74 1.00 -4.60 -4.22
CA LEU A 74 -0.45 -4.42 -4.19
C LEU A 74 -0.88 -3.41 -5.26
N GLY A 75 -2.04 -3.64 -5.88
CA GLY A 75 -2.59 -2.76 -6.90
C GLY A 75 -3.97 -2.19 -6.56
N PHE A 76 -4.14 -0.90 -6.80
CA PHE A 76 -5.40 -0.18 -6.68
C PHE A 76 -5.64 0.68 -7.92
N ASP A 77 -6.90 1.07 -8.15
CA ASP A 77 -7.31 1.93 -9.29
C ASP A 77 -6.72 3.35 -9.22
N ARG A 78 -6.19 3.75 -8.06
CA ARG A 78 -5.57 5.04 -7.78
C ARG A 78 -4.53 4.88 -6.66
N SER A 79 -3.70 5.89 -6.42
CA SER A 79 -2.82 5.87 -5.25
C SER A 79 -3.63 5.74 -3.96
N GLU A 80 -3.22 4.82 -3.09
CA GLU A 80 -3.84 4.63 -1.78
C GLU A 80 -2.77 4.59 -0.68
N VAL A 81 -3.15 5.05 0.51
CA VAL A 81 -2.31 4.93 1.72
C VAL A 81 -2.90 3.83 2.58
N ILE A 82 -2.21 2.70 2.67
CA ILE A 82 -2.63 1.54 3.47
C ILE A 82 -1.99 1.58 4.86
N TYR A 83 -2.55 0.81 5.79
CA TYR A 83 -1.93 0.54 7.08
C TYR A 83 -1.29 -0.84 7.09
N ALA A 84 0.03 -0.90 7.27
CA ALA A 84 0.80 -2.13 7.31
C ALA A 84 1.91 -2.06 8.36
N ASP A 85 2.05 -3.09 9.21
CA ASP A 85 2.98 -3.14 10.35
C ASP A 85 2.92 -1.89 11.26
N GLY A 86 1.72 -1.35 11.45
CA GLY A 86 1.50 -0.13 12.23
C GLY A 86 1.96 1.17 11.55
N LYS A 87 2.39 1.11 10.28
CA LYS A 87 2.84 2.26 9.47
C LYS A 87 1.83 2.58 8.37
N GLN A 88 1.86 3.83 7.90
CA GLN A 88 1.16 4.25 6.68
C GLN A 88 2.10 4.07 5.48
N ILE A 89 1.70 3.27 4.50
CA ILE A 89 2.49 2.99 3.29
C ILE A 89 1.72 3.48 2.07
N THR A 90 2.41 4.21 1.17
CA THR A 90 1.81 4.67 -0.09
C THR A 90 1.99 3.60 -1.15
N ILE A 91 0.87 3.17 -1.73
CA ILE A 91 0.83 2.25 -2.87
C ILE A 91 0.52 3.08 -4.12
N ALA A 92 1.37 2.95 -5.14
CA ALA A 92 1.17 3.58 -6.43
C ALA A 92 -0.03 2.92 -7.16
N PRO A 93 -0.71 3.65 -8.06
CA PRO A 93 -1.81 3.07 -8.83
C PRO A 93 -1.29 1.97 -9.76
N LEU A 94 -2.19 1.07 -10.15
CA LEU A 94 -1.94 0.16 -11.25
C LEU A 94 -1.53 0.91 -12.53
N PRO A 95 -0.56 0.39 -13.30
CA PRO A 95 -0.16 0.96 -14.57
C PRO A 95 -1.30 0.96 -15.60
#